data_AF-A0AA51MMW9-F1
#
_entry.id   AF-A0AA51MMW9-F1
#
_cell.length_a   1.000
_cell.length_b   1.000
_cell.length_c   1.000
_cell.angle_alpha   90.00
_cell.angle_beta   90.00
_cell.angle_gamma   90.00
#
_symmetry.space_group_name_H-M   'P 1'
#
loop_
_entity.id
_entity.type
_entity.pdbx_description
1 polymer ?
#
loop_
_entity_poly.entity_id
_entity_poly.type
_entity_poly.pdbx_seq_one_letter_code
_entity_poly.pdbx_strand_id
1 'polypeptide(L)'
;MKKALIITSLVALLGTSVAMADYGFGGGKGMDRMKTFLGLSDTQAAQVDSIMQDQQARMQALRDETNQRIQALLTPEQAAKFQEMEQQRGERKGNRMGGFQGNAPAPAAPAAGNWGGF
;
A
#
# COMPACT_ATOMS: atom_id res chain seq x y z
N MET A 1 -8.18 -33.31 20.26
CA MET A 1 -7.65 -33.84 18.97
C MET A 1 -7.68 -32.71 17.95
N LYS A 2 -6.53 -32.12 17.61
CA LYS A 2 -5.84 -32.37 16.32
C LYS A 2 -6.74 -32.13 15.10
N LYS A 3 -6.96 -30.85 14.74
CA LYS A 3 -7.27 -30.41 13.36
C LYS A 3 -6.63 -29.04 13.12
N ALA A 4 -5.34 -28.91 13.46
CA ALA A 4 -4.31 -28.49 12.51
C ALA A 4 -4.51 -29.01 11.08
N LEU A 5 -3.99 -28.25 10.09
CA LEU A 5 -4.16 -28.30 8.63
C LEU A 5 -5.15 -27.20 8.19
N ILE A 6 -4.71 -26.04 7.69
CA ILE A 6 -3.87 -25.85 6.51
C ILE A 6 -2.91 -24.66 6.74
N ILE A 7 -1.65 -24.96 7.03
CA ILE A 7 -0.52 -24.05 6.80
C ILE A 7 0.39 -24.80 5.84
N THR A 8 0.10 -24.68 4.56
CA THR A 8 0.98 -25.15 3.50
C THR A 8 1.03 -24.07 2.43
N SER A 9 1.90 -23.10 2.65
CA SER A 9 2.80 -22.67 1.57
C SER A 9 4.14 -22.30 2.21
N LEU A 10 5.06 -23.24 2.06
CA LEU A 10 6.53 -23.10 2.04
C LEU A 10 7.05 -21.66 2.08
N VAL A 11 7.72 -21.29 3.16
CA VAL A 11 8.84 -20.35 3.09
C VAL A 11 10.05 -21.07 3.67
N ALA A 12 11.02 -21.28 2.78
CA ALA A 12 12.27 -21.97 3.02
C ALA A 12 13.08 -21.30 4.14
N LEU A 13 13.85 -22.15 4.83
CA LEU A 13 14.88 -21.81 5.80
C LEU A 13 15.70 -20.59 5.39
N LEU A 14 15.65 -19.53 6.19
CA LEU A 14 16.78 -18.62 6.39
C LEU A 14 16.89 -18.25 7.85
N GLY A 15 17.85 -18.90 8.52
CA GLY A 15 18.45 -18.38 9.73
C GLY A 15 19.36 -17.20 9.37
N THR A 16 19.11 -16.06 9.99
CA THR A 16 20.10 -15.08 10.43
C THR A 16 19.37 -14.11 11.34
N SER A 17 19.75 -14.13 12.61
CA SER A 17 19.36 -13.13 13.59
C SER A 17 19.92 -11.77 13.17
N VAL A 18 19.13 -11.02 12.39
CA VAL A 18 19.32 -9.58 12.31
C VAL A 18 18.49 -8.99 13.43
N ALA A 19 19.17 -8.37 14.40
CA ALA A 19 18.54 -7.41 15.29
C ALA A 19 17.96 -6.29 14.40
N MET A 20 16.68 -6.42 14.04
CA MET A 20 16.02 -5.43 13.20
C MET A 20 15.52 -4.31 14.10
N ALA A 21 16.16 -3.16 13.93
CA ALA A 21 15.77 -1.90 14.49
C ALA A 21 14.28 -1.65 14.25
N ASP A 22 13.61 -1.25 15.31
CA ASP A 22 12.27 -0.68 15.32
C ASP A 22 12.22 0.54 14.40
N TYR A 23 11.80 0.37 13.14
CA TYR A 23 11.32 1.47 12.29
C TYR A 23 10.43 0.89 11.17
N GLY A 24 9.20 0.52 11.55
CA GLY A 24 8.14 0.21 10.60
C GLY A 24 7.63 1.48 9.90
N PHE A 25 8.17 1.77 8.71
CA PHE A 25 7.67 2.83 7.84
C PHE A 25 6.37 2.39 7.15
N GLY A 26 5.22 2.67 7.77
CA GLY A 26 3.90 2.58 7.11
C GLY A 26 2.78 1.93 7.92
N GLY A 27 2.27 2.64 8.94
CA GLY A 27 0.92 2.40 9.48
C GLY A 27 0.79 1.40 10.62
N GLY A 28 1.50 1.61 11.74
CA GLY A 28 1.45 0.75 12.94
C GLY A 28 0.04 0.35 13.42
N LYS A 29 -0.96 1.22 13.24
CA LYS A 29 -2.36 0.93 13.60
C LYS A 29 -2.99 -0.25 12.83
N GLY A 30 -2.49 -0.61 11.65
CA GLY A 30 -3.01 -1.72 10.86
C GLY A 30 -2.56 -3.06 11.43
N MET A 31 -1.26 -3.21 11.65
CA MET A 31 -0.66 -4.45 12.14
C MET A 31 -1.05 -4.73 13.59
N ASP A 32 -1.13 -3.71 14.44
CA ASP A 32 -1.57 -3.85 15.84
C ASP A 32 -2.98 -4.42 15.95
N ARG A 33 -3.89 -3.97 15.06
CA ARG A 33 -5.26 -4.50 14.99
C ARG A 33 -5.27 -5.95 14.52
N MET A 34 -4.47 -6.28 13.51
CA MET A 34 -4.38 -7.65 13.01
C MET A 34 -3.83 -8.60 14.06
N LYS A 35 -2.75 -8.19 14.75
CA LYS A 35 -2.15 -8.93 15.86
C LYS A 35 -3.18 -9.20 16.96
N THR A 36 -3.93 -8.18 17.37
CA THR A 36 -4.95 -8.30 18.43
C THR A 36 -6.12 -9.18 17.98
N PHE A 37 -6.65 -8.94 16.78
CA PHE A 37 -7.86 -9.60 16.28
C PHE A 37 -7.63 -11.09 15.99
N LEU A 38 -6.45 -11.46 15.49
CA LEU A 38 -6.09 -12.83 15.15
C LEU A 38 -5.30 -13.54 16.27
N GLY A 39 -4.93 -12.81 17.34
CA GLY A 39 -4.11 -13.34 18.42
C GLY A 39 -2.72 -13.76 17.96
N LEU A 40 -2.08 -12.97 17.10
CA LEU A 40 -0.75 -13.29 16.57
C LEU A 40 0.31 -13.14 17.67
N SER A 41 1.22 -14.10 17.73
CA SER A 41 2.47 -13.97 18.50
C SER A 41 3.38 -12.91 17.88
N ASP A 42 4.37 -12.43 18.64
CA ASP A 42 5.37 -11.47 18.15
C ASP A 42 6.13 -11.99 16.94
N THR A 43 6.48 -13.28 16.94
CA THR A 43 7.17 -13.92 15.81
C THR A 43 6.29 -13.95 14.55
N GLN A 44 5.01 -14.27 14.69
CA GLN A 44 4.08 -14.25 13.55
C GLN A 44 3.87 -12.83 13.02
N ALA A 45 3.80 -11.85 13.93
CA ALA A 45 3.66 -10.45 13.53
C ALA A 45 4.88 -9.99 12.71
N ALA A 46 6.10 -10.28 13.17
CA ALA A 46 7.32 -9.95 12.45
C ALA A 46 7.38 -10.60 11.05
N GLN A 47 6.91 -11.85 10.91
CA GLN A 47 6.82 -12.52 9.62
C GLN A 47 5.83 -11.83 8.66
N VAL A 48 4.66 -11.43 9.18
CA VAL A 48 3.68 -10.68 8.38
C VAL A 48 4.24 -9.33 7.96
N ASP A 49 4.94 -8.61 8.85
CA ASP A 49 5.57 -7.33 8.51
C ASP A 49 6.58 -7.49 7.37
N SER A 50 7.42 -8.53 7.40
CA SER A 50 8.33 -8.85 6.29
C SER A 50 7.59 -9.10 4.98
N ILE A 51 6.48 -9.85 5.00
CA ILE A 51 5.66 -10.10 3.81
C ILE A 51 5.08 -8.79 3.26
N MET A 52 4.61 -7.90 4.14
CA MET A 52 4.02 -6.62 3.75
C MET A 52 5.07 -5.66 3.15
N GLN A 53 6.29 -5.65 3.71
CA GLN A 53 7.41 -4.87 3.14
C GLN A 53 7.79 -5.35 1.74
N ASP A 54 7.92 -6.66 1.56
CA ASP A 54 8.19 -7.26 0.25
C ASP A 54 7.07 -6.95 -0.75
N GLN A 55 5.81 -7.06 -0.32
CA GLN A 55 4.67 -6.71 -1.14
C GLN A 55 4.70 -5.23 -1.55
N GLN A 56 5.02 -4.33 -0.62
CA GLN A 56 5.10 -2.90 -0.89
C GLN A 56 6.16 -2.59 -1.94
N ALA A 57 7.35 -3.19 -1.83
CA ALA A 57 8.42 -3.01 -2.82
C ALA A 57 7.99 -3.50 -4.21
N ARG A 58 7.37 -4.69 -4.29
CA ARG A 58 6.86 -5.24 -5.56
C ARG A 58 5.76 -4.37 -6.16
N MET A 59 4.87 -3.85 -5.33
CA MET A 59 3.79 -2.98 -5.75
C MET A 59 4.31 -1.64 -6.29
N GLN A 60 5.38 -1.08 -5.72
CA GLN A 60 6.02 0.12 -6.25
C GLN A 60 6.60 -0.14 -7.64
N ALA A 61 7.39 -1.20 -7.79
CA ALA A 61 7.96 -1.57 -9.08
C ALA A 61 6.87 -1.81 -10.15
N LEU A 62 5.79 -2.51 -9.80
CA LEU A 62 4.68 -2.76 -10.72
C LEU A 62 3.97 -1.45 -11.14
N ARG A 63 3.81 -0.51 -10.21
CA ARG A 63 3.22 0.81 -10.51
C ARG A 63 4.10 1.59 -11.49
N ASP A 64 5.40 1.63 -11.25
CA ASP A 64 6.33 2.35 -12.11
C ASP A 64 6.35 1.76 -13.52
N GLU A 65 6.42 0.43 -13.62
CA GLU A 65 6.35 -0.29 -14.89
C GLU A 65 5.03 -0.04 -15.63
N THR A 66 3.90 -0.11 -14.91
CA THR A 66 2.58 0.16 -15.50
C THR A 66 2.48 1.59 -16.02
N ASN A 67 2.97 2.56 -15.24
CA ASN A 67 2.99 3.96 -15.63
C ASN A 67 3.84 4.20 -16.89
N GLN A 68 5.01 3.57 -16.98
CA GLN A 68 5.85 3.66 -18.17
C GLN A 68 5.15 3.10 -19.42
N ARG A 69 4.52 1.92 -19.28
CA ARG A 69 3.78 1.29 -20.39
C ARG A 69 2.61 2.14 -20.86
N ILE A 70 1.89 2.77 -19.93
CA ILE A 70 0.81 3.72 -20.27
C ILE A 70 1.40 4.92 -21.01
N GLN A 71 2.43 5.58 -20.47
CA GLN A 71 3.04 6.76 -21.08
C GLN A 71 3.54 6.51 -22.50
N ALA A 72 4.07 5.31 -22.79
CA ALA A 72 4.53 4.93 -24.12
C ALA A 72 3.41 4.89 -25.18
N LEU A 73 2.14 4.78 -24.77
CA LEU A 73 0.98 4.76 -25.66
C LEU A 73 0.32 6.13 -25.84
N LEU A 74 0.70 7.12 -25.03
CA LEU A 74 0.05 8.43 -25.03
C LEU A 74 0.68 9.35 -26.07
N THR A 75 -0.18 10.19 -26.67
CA THR A 75 0.31 11.38 -27.38
C THR A 75 0.87 12.40 -26.38
N PRO A 76 1.70 13.37 -26.81
CA PRO A 76 2.24 14.39 -25.92
C PRO A 76 1.17 15.15 -25.12
N GLU A 77 0.05 15.49 -25.76
CA GLU A 77 -1.07 16.18 -25.11
C GLU A 77 -1.79 15.30 -24.06
N GLN A 78 -1.92 14.00 -24.33
CA GLN A 78 -2.51 13.06 -23.39
C GLN A 78 -1.57 12.80 -22.20
N ALA A 79 -0.26 12.72 -22.43
CA ALA A 79 0.74 12.55 -21.38
C ALA A 79 0.76 13.74 -20.41
N ALA A 80 0.62 14.97 -20.91
CA ALA A 80 0.51 16.16 -20.07
C ALA A 80 -0.72 16.10 -19.14
N LYS A 81 -1.89 15.71 -19.67
CA LYS A 81 -3.11 15.52 -18.85
C LYS A 81 -2.95 14.39 -17.83
N PHE A 82 -2.26 13.32 -18.21
CA PHE A 82 -1.99 12.20 -17.31
C PHE A 82 -1.13 12.63 -16.10
N GLN A 83 -0.05 13.38 -16.35
CA GLN A 83 0.81 13.91 -15.28
C GLN A 83 0.07 14.87 -14.36
N GLU A 84 -0.80 15.73 -14.89
CA GLU A 84 -1.63 16.64 -14.09
C GLU A 84 -2.56 15.86 -13.15
N MET A 85 -3.21 14.80 -13.64
CA MET A 85 -4.04 13.93 -12.82
C MET A 85 -3.25 13.23 -11.71
N GLU A 86 -2.02 12.78 -11.98
CA GLU A 86 -1.15 12.16 -10.97
C GLU A 86 -0.76 13.17 -9.88
N GLN A 87 -0.42 14.40 -10.24
CA GLN A 87 -0.10 15.47 -9.29
C GLN A 87 -1.30 15.79 -8.39
N GLN A 88 -2.50 15.98 -8.96
CA GLN A 88 -3.71 16.22 -8.18
C GLN A 88 -4.03 15.06 -7.22
N ARG A 89 -3.77 13.81 -7.62
CA ARG A 89 -3.91 12.64 -6.73
C ARG A 89 -2.90 12.69 -5.58
N GLY A 90 -1.65 13.10 -5.85
CA GLY A 90 -0.62 13.30 -4.84
C GLY A 90 -1.01 14.37 -3.82
N GLU A 91 -1.47 15.52 -4.28
CA GLU A 91 -1.92 16.65 -3.44
C GLU A 91 -3.11 16.27 -2.56
N ARG A 92 -4.12 15.58 -3.12
CA ARG A 92 -5.27 15.09 -2.32
C ARG A 92 -4.84 14.10 -1.23
N LYS A 93 -3.84 13.27 -1.50
CA LYS A 93 -3.28 12.35 -0.50
C LYS A 93 -2.49 13.11 0.57
N GLY A 94 -1.71 14.11 0.18
CA GLY A 94 -1.00 15.02 1.08
C GLY A 94 -1.96 15.77 2.00
N ASN A 95 -3.02 16.36 1.45
CA ASN A 95 -4.04 17.08 2.22
C ASN A 95 -4.83 16.16 3.14
N ARG A 96 -5.09 14.90 2.75
CA ARG A 96 -5.75 13.92 3.64
C ARG A 96 -4.85 13.48 4.80
N MET A 97 -3.54 13.43 4.60
CA MET A 97 -2.58 13.13 5.69
C MET A 97 -2.28 14.35 6.57
N GLY A 98 -2.37 15.57 6.05
CA GLY A 98 -2.24 16.82 6.83
C GLY A 98 -3.53 17.30 7.49
N GLY A 99 -4.70 16.77 7.09
CA GLY A 99 -6.02 17.27 7.45
C GLY A 99 -6.78 16.48 8.52
N PHE A 100 -6.12 15.75 9.43
CA PHE A 100 -6.78 15.20 10.62
C PHE A 100 -7.05 16.30 11.67
N GLN A 101 -7.57 17.44 11.23
CA GLN A 101 -8.07 18.51 12.08
C GLN A 101 -9.36 19.04 11.47
N GLY A 102 -10.49 18.45 11.88
CA GLY A 102 -11.80 19.10 11.88
C GLY A 102 -12.55 19.15 10.55
N ASN A 103 -13.60 18.32 10.45
CA ASN A 103 -14.90 18.62 9.82
C ASN A 103 -14.94 19.76 8.78
N ALA A 104 -14.45 19.52 7.56
CA ALA A 104 -14.70 20.40 6.42
C ALA A 104 -15.57 19.67 5.37
N PRO A 105 -16.59 20.32 4.79
CA PRO A 105 -17.39 19.72 3.73
C PRO A 105 -16.51 19.41 2.52
N ALA A 106 -16.76 18.26 1.90
CA ALA A 106 -16.04 17.83 0.70
C ALA A 106 -16.03 18.95 -0.36
N PRO A 107 -14.89 19.26 -0.99
CA PRO A 107 -14.90 20.17 -2.13
C PRO A 107 -15.78 19.55 -3.23
N ALA A 108 -16.70 20.35 -3.77
CA ALA A 108 -17.59 19.94 -4.85
C ALA A 108 -16.77 19.30 -5.97
N ALA A 109 -17.10 18.06 -6.32
CA ALA A 109 -16.46 17.34 -7.40
C ALA A 109 -16.57 18.16 -8.69
N PRO A 110 -15.48 18.40 -9.45
CA PRO A 110 -15.62 18.91 -10.80
C PRO A 110 -16.42 17.88 -11.60
N ALA A 111 -17.51 18.34 -12.19
CA ALA A 111 -18.36 17.54 -13.04
C ALA A 111 -17.58 17.03 -14.27
N ALA A 112 -17.97 15.83 -14.70
CA ALA A 112 -17.61 15.15 -15.95
C ALA A 112 -16.27 14.41 -15.99
N GLY A 113 -16.37 13.07 -15.98
CA GLY A 113 -15.28 12.18 -16.36
C GLY A 113 -15.40 10.83 -15.67
N ASN A 114 -16.37 10.03 -16.11
CA ASN A 114 -16.53 8.62 -15.75
C ASN A 114 -15.20 7.85 -15.87
N TRP A 115 -14.51 7.68 -14.74
CA TRP A 115 -13.45 6.69 -14.56
C TRP A 115 -13.80 5.85 -13.33
N GLY A 116 -15.02 5.30 -13.33
CA GLY A 116 -15.40 4.18 -12.49
C GLY A 116 -15.07 2.88 -13.22
N GLY A 117 -14.29 2.01 -12.56
CA GLY A 117 -14.15 0.61 -12.96
C GLY A 117 -12.78 0.22 -13.48
N PHE A 118 -11.83 0.09 -12.57
CA PHE A 118 -10.99 -1.10 -12.42
C PHE A 118 -10.74 -1.32 -10.93
#